data_AF-A0A7L1BS02-F1
#
_entry.id   AF-A0A7L1BS02-F1
#
_cell.length_a   1.000
_cell.length_b   1.000
_cell.length_c   1.000
_cell.angle_alpha   90.00
_cell.angle_beta   90.00
_cell.angle_gamma   90.00
#
_symmetry.space_group_name_H-M   'P 1'
#
loop_
_entity.id
_entity.type
_entity.pdbx_description
1 polymer ?
#
loop_
_entity_poly.entity_id
_entity_poly.type
_entity_poly.pdbx_seq_one_letter_code
_entity_poly.pdbx_strand_id
1 'polypeptide(L)'
;MGNRVTREDFEWVYTEQPHTQRRKEILAKYPEIKTLMGPDPHLKWIVSGMVFTQLLACYLVKDLSWKWIFFWAYAFGGCINHSLTLAIHDISHNVAFGNKQAKWNRWFAVFANLPIGLPYSASFKKYHIDHHRYLGGDSLDVDIPTDFEGWFFCTPLRKVLWLILQPVFYSLRPLYVNPKAITQMEILNALVQFSIDLIIYYLWGLKPVIYLIAGTILCLGFHPISGHFIAEHYMFLKGYETYSYYGPLNWLTFNVGYHMEHHDFPSIPGCRLPMVKKIAAEYYDNLPHHQSWIRVLWDFVFDDTLGPYSRVKRLCKLAKES
;
A
#
# COMPACT_ATOMS: atom_id res chain seq x y z
N MET A 1 3.09 -29.30 -20.24
CA MET A 1 3.25 -27.86 -20.53
C MET A 1 2.30 -27.13 -19.60
N GLY A 2 2.82 -26.42 -18.59
CA GLY A 2 2.00 -25.78 -17.57
C GLY A 2 1.45 -24.43 -18.04
N ASN A 3 0.29 -24.02 -17.51
CA ASN A 3 -0.35 -22.73 -17.80
C ASN A 3 0.67 -21.59 -17.61
N ARG A 4 0.91 -20.83 -18.67
CA ARG A 4 1.79 -19.65 -18.70
C ARG A 4 0.93 -18.43 -18.96
N VAL A 5 1.28 -17.29 -18.37
CA VAL A 5 0.60 -16.02 -18.61
C VAL A 5 0.59 -15.69 -20.10
N THR A 6 -0.57 -15.30 -20.62
CA THR A 6 -0.81 -15.04 -22.05
C THR A 6 -0.31 -13.67 -22.51
N ARG A 7 -0.17 -12.72 -21.57
CA ARG A 7 0.31 -11.36 -21.82
C ARG A 7 1.83 -11.29 -21.70
N GLU A 8 2.47 -10.71 -22.72
CA GLU A 8 3.94 -10.56 -22.80
C GLU A 8 4.42 -9.11 -22.67
N ASP A 9 3.52 -8.13 -22.57
CA ASP A 9 3.81 -6.71 -22.38
C ASP A 9 2.67 -6.01 -21.60
N PHE A 10 2.98 -4.84 -21.03
CA PHE A 10 2.02 -3.97 -20.37
C PHE A 10 0.94 -3.44 -21.33
N GLU A 11 -0.20 -3.00 -20.78
CA GLU A 11 -1.21 -2.29 -21.58
C GLU A 11 -0.81 -0.81 -21.72
N TRP A 12 -0.32 -0.43 -22.89
CA TRP A 12 0.02 0.97 -23.17
C TRP A 12 -1.21 1.79 -23.53
N VAL A 13 -1.42 2.89 -22.81
CA VAL A 13 -2.49 3.86 -23.09
C VAL A 13 -1.93 5.26 -23.34
N TYR A 14 -2.63 6.02 -24.18
CA TYR A 14 -2.26 7.37 -24.59
C TYR A 14 -3.22 8.44 -24.03
N THR A 15 -3.93 8.10 -22.97
CA THR A 15 -4.85 8.97 -22.24
C THR A 15 -4.30 9.31 -20.86
N GLU A 16 -4.73 10.45 -20.32
CA GLU A 16 -4.47 10.83 -18.92
C GLU A 16 -5.15 9.87 -17.94
N GLN A 17 -4.68 9.85 -16.69
CA GLN A 17 -5.30 9.04 -15.64
C GLN A 17 -6.77 9.44 -15.39
N PRO A 18 -7.69 8.47 -15.18
CA PRO A 18 -9.12 8.73 -15.13
C PRO A 18 -9.55 9.53 -13.88
N HIS A 19 -8.76 9.42 -12.80
CA HIS A 19 -9.06 10.03 -11.51
C HIS A 19 -9.11 11.56 -11.55
N THR A 20 -8.23 12.19 -12.32
CA THR A 20 -8.17 13.66 -12.42
C THR A 20 -9.44 14.22 -13.03
N GLN A 21 -9.93 13.60 -14.10
CA GLN A 21 -11.14 14.05 -14.78
C GLN A 21 -12.38 13.75 -13.95
N ARG A 22 -12.51 12.52 -13.43
CA ARG A 22 -13.65 12.11 -12.60
C ARG A 22 -13.76 12.96 -11.32
N ARG A 23 -12.65 13.29 -10.66
CA ARG A 23 -12.62 14.23 -9.53
C ARG A 23 -13.22 15.59 -9.89
N LYS A 24 -12.88 16.16 -11.04
CA LYS A 24 -13.39 17.48 -11.48
C LYS A 24 -14.90 17.43 -11.70
N GLU A 25 -15.38 16.40 -12.38
CA GLU A 25 -16.81 16.20 -12.64
C GLU A 25 -17.61 16.02 -11.34
N ILE A 26 -17.14 15.14 -10.46
CA ILE A 26 -17.77 14.90 -9.16
C ILE A 26 -17.80 16.19 -8.33
N LEU A 27 -16.71 16.98 -8.27
CA LEU A 27 -16.71 18.22 -7.50
C LEU A 27 -17.59 19.33 -8.09
N ALA A 28 -17.82 19.31 -9.40
CA ALA A 28 -18.74 20.23 -10.05
C ALA A 28 -20.20 19.88 -9.72
N LYS A 29 -20.52 18.58 -9.65
CA LYS A 29 -21.87 18.08 -9.37
C LYS A 29 -22.20 18.03 -7.87
N TYR A 30 -21.24 17.62 -7.04
CA TYR A 30 -21.37 17.39 -5.60
C TYR A 30 -20.30 18.18 -4.81
N PRO A 31 -20.40 19.52 -4.76
CA PRO A 31 -19.42 20.36 -4.07
C PRO A 31 -19.32 20.04 -2.56
N GLU A 32 -20.35 19.44 -1.96
CA GLU A 32 -20.37 18.99 -0.55
C GLU A 32 -19.30 17.96 -0.23
N ILE A 33 -18.73 17.23 -1.21
CA ILE A 33 -17.61 16.30 -0.99
C ILE A 33 -16.40 17.02 -0.39
N LYS A 34 -16.24 18.33 -0.65
CA LYS A 34 -15.17 19.13 -0.02
C LYS A 34 -15.28 19.17 1.50
N THR A 35 -16.47 19.00 2.07
CA THR A 35 -16.67 18.95 3.53
C THR A 35 -16.07 17.70 4.17
N LEU A 36 -15.87 16.64 3.38
CA LEU A 36 -15.22 15.41 3.84
C LEU A 36 -13.69 15.55 3.91
N MET A 37 -13.11 16.51 3.19
CA MET A 37 -11.66 16.78 3.18
C MET A 37 -11.24 17.39 4.51
N GLY A 38 -10.30 16.74 5.19
CA GLY A 38 -9.80 17.23 6.48
C GLY A 38 -9.21 16.12 7.32
N PRO A 39 -8.77 16.45 8.55
CA PRO A 39 -8.19 15.45 9.41
C PRO A 39 -9.22 14.44 9.93
N ASP A 40 -8.77 13.21 10.12
CA ASP A 40 -9.43 12.19 10.94
C ASP A 40 -9.02 12.38 12.42
N PRO A 41 -9.96 12.72 13.31
CA PRO A 41 -9.65 12.92 14.73
C PRO A 41 -9.25 11.62 15.46
N HIS A 42 -9.63 10.45 14.95
CA HIS A 42 -9.43 9.15 15.59
C HIS A 42 -8.16 8.43 15.13
N LEU A 43 -7.72 8.64 13.88
CA LEU A 43 -6.60 7.92 13.26
C LEU A 43 -5.34 7.91 14.16
N LYS A 44 -4.97 9.05 14.73
CA LYS A 44 -3.78 9.15 15.61
C LYS A 44 -3.87 8.28 16.87
N TRP A 45 -5.07 8.11 17.42
CA TRP A 45 -5.29 7.32 18.63
C TRP A 45 -5.28 5.83 18.34
N ILE A 46 -5.94 5.42 17.24
CA ILE A 46 -5.94 4.04 16.77
C ILE A 46 -4.50 3.59 16.47
N VAL A 47 -3.77 4.37 15.67
CA VAL A 47 -2.38 4.08 15.30
C VAL A 47 -1.47 4.02 16.53
N SER A 48 -1.64 4.94 17.48
CA SER A 48 -0.86 4.89 18.74
C SER A 48 -1.16 3.63 19.54
N GLY A 49 -2.43 3.23 19.66
CA GLY A 49 -2.83 1.98 20.30
C GLY A 49 -2.20 0.76 19.63
N MET A 50 -2.15 0.73 18.30
CA MET A 50 -1.52 -0.35 17.54
C MET A 50 0.00 -0.42 17.76
N VAL A 51 0.69 0.72 17.78
CA VAL A 51 2.14 0.78 18.08
C VAL A 51 2.42 0.24 19.47
N PHE A 52 1.70 0.69 20.50
CA PHE A 52 1.88 0.20 21.86
C PHE A 52 1.50 -1.28 22.01
N THR A 53 0.48 -1.74 21.28
CA THR A 53 0.11 -3.16 21.23
C THR A 53 1.25 -4.01 20.69
N GLN A 54 1.93 -3.57 19.62
CA GLN A 54 3.09 -4.28 19.09
C GLN A 54 4.31 -4.24 20.03
N LEU A 55 4.55 -3.13 20.73
CA LEU A 55 5.60 -3.08 21.74
C LEU A 55 5.33 -4.04 22.92
N LEU A 56 4.07 -4.16 23.34
CA LEU A 56 3.67 -5.18 24.32
C LEU A 56 3.86 -6.59 23.76
N ALA A 57 3.45 -6.83 22.50
CA ALA A 57 3.65 -8.12 21.86
C ALA A 57 5.13 -8.52 21.81
N CYS A 58 6.03 -7.58 21.52
CA CYS A 58 7.47 -7.79 21.58
C CYS A 58 7.94 -8.32 22.95
N TYR A 59 7.45 -7.74 24.06
CA TYR A 59 7.74 -8.24 25.39
C TYR A 59 7.20 -9.67 25.61
N LEU A 60 5.99 -9.95 25.15
CA LEU A 60 5.33 -11.26 25.33
C LEU A 60 5.98 -12.38 24.52
N VAL A 61 6.52 -12.09 23.33
CA VAL A 61 7.11 -13.13 22.47
C VAL A 61 8.56 -13.47 22.84
N LYS A 62 9.23 -12.68 23.67
CA LYS A 62 10.68 -12.78 23.91
C LYS A 62 11.17 -14.16 24.37
N ASP A 63 10.36 -14.89 25.17
CA ASP A 63 10.74 -16.20 25.71
C ASP A 63 10.19 -17.38 24.89
N LEU A 64 9.37 -17.11 23.86
CA LEU A 64 8.75 -18.16 23.05
C LEU A 64 9.79 -18.93 22.23
N SER A 65 9.51 -20.20 21.94
CA SER A 65 10.28 -20.97 20.96
C SER A 65 10.08 -20.40 19.55
N TRP A 66 11.09 -20.53 18.67
CA TRP A 66 11.07 -19.98 17.31
C TRP A 66 9.81 -20.29 16.50
N LYS A 67 9.26 -21.52 16.58
CA LYS A 67 8.01 -21.87 15.88
C LYS A 67 6.84 -20.94 16.25
N TRP A 68 6.76 -20.55 17.52
CA TRP A 68 5.70 -19.65 18.01
C TRP A 68 5.98 -18.19 17.68
N ILE A 69 7.26 -17.80 17.53
CA ILE A 69 7.62 -16.48 17.00
C ILE A 69 7.05 -16.31 15.60
N PHE A 70 7.31 -17.24 14.69
CA PHE A 70 6.82 -17.15 13.31
C PHE A 70 5.29 -17.31 13.22
N PHE A 71 4.70 -18.18 14.04
CA PHE A 71 3.23 -18.30 14.11
C PHE A 71 2.58 -16.96 14.49
N TRP A 72 3.03 -16.32 15.58
CA TRP A 72 2.46 -15.05 16.02
C TRP A 72 2.85 -13.88 15.11
N ALA A 73 4.03 -13.92 14.49
CA ALA A 73 4.42 -12.96 13.47
C ALA A 73 3.47 -13.00 12.26
N TYR A 74 3.03 -14.18 11.83
CA TYR A 74 2.03 -14.29 10.76
C TYR A 74 0.62 -13.91 11.23
N ALA A 75 0.14 -14.54 12.30
CA ALA A 75 -1.27 -14.49 12.69
C ALA A 75 -1.70 -13.18 13.37
N PHE A 76 -0.76 -12.46 14.00
CA PHE A 76 -1.06 -11.28 14.81
C PHE A 76 -0.16 -10.09 14.49
N GLY A 77 1.16 -10.23 14.67
CA GLY A 77 2.09 -9.12 14.51
C GLY A 77 2.12 -8.55 13.10
N GLY A 78 2.14 -9.43 12.11
CA GLY A 78 2.10 -9.06 10.70
C GLY A 78 0.78 -8.41 10.30
N CYS A 79 -0.37 -8.84 10.85
CA CYS A 79 -1.66 -8.18 10.64
C CYS A 79 -1.62 -6.72 11.15
N ILE A 80 -1.06 -6.49 12.34
CA ILE A 80 -0.88 -5.13 12.88
C ILE A 80 0.12 -4.34 12.05
N ASN A 81 1.25 -4.92 11.67
CA ASN A 81 2.26 -4.24 10.85
C ASN A 81 1.69 -3.85 9.49
N HIS A 82 0.95 -4.74 8.82
CA HIS A 82 0.28 -4.45 7.56
C HIS A 82 -0.76 -3.33 7.73
N SER A 83 -1.58 -3.40 8.78
CA SER A 83 -2.52 -2.32 9.07
C SER A 83 -1.80 -0.98 9.31
N LEU A 84 -0.64 -0.98 10.00
CA LEU A 84 0.20 0.21 10.19
C LEU A 84 0.82 0.72 8.89
N THR A 85 1.19 -0.12 7.92
CA THR A 85 1.64 0.37 6.60
C THR A 85 0.53 1.12 5.86
N LEU A 86 -0.71 0.67 6.01
CA LEU A 86 -1.90 1.32 5.45
C LEU A 86 -2.30 2.58 6.22
N ALA A 87 -2.04 2.62 7.54
CA ALA A 87 -2.13 3.86 8.29
C ALA A 87 -1.08 4.89 7.84
N ILE A 88 0.17 4.46 7.61
CA ILE A 88 1.24 5.31 7.07
C ILE A 88 0.85 5.84 5.68
N HIS A 89 0.15 5.03 4.88
CA HIS A 89 -0.44 5.47 3.63
C HIS A 89 -1.40 6.64 3.83
N ASP A 90 -2.39 6.53 4.71
CA ASP A 90 -3.35 7.62 4.95
C ASP A 90 -2.66 8.87 5.57
N ILE A 91 -1.73 8.66 6.52
CA ILE A 91 -0.90 9.72 7.12
C ILE A 91 -0.06 10.45 6.06
N SER A 92 0.36 9.77 5.00
CA SER A 92 1.13 10.38 3.90
C SER A 92 0.33 11.46 3.17
N HIS A 93 -1.00 11.37 3.17
CA HIS A 93 -1.92 12.39 2.67
C HIS A 93 -2.23 13.50 3.68
N ASN A 94 -1.51 13.54 4.79
CA ASN A 94 -1.63 14.48 5.89
C ASN A 94 -2.99 14.45 6.61
N VAL A 95 -3.71 13.33 6.59
CA VAL A 95 -5.06 13.24 7.18
C VAL A 95 -5.06 12.98 8.68
N ALA A 96 -3.93 12.69 9.33
CA ALA A 96 -3.90 12.52 10.79
C ALA A 96 -3.95 13.86 11.55
N PHE A 97 -3.25 14.89 11.05
CA PHE A 97 -3.21 16.23 11.67
C PHE A 97 -3.65 17.36 10.73
N GLY A 98 -3.95 17.05 9.47
CA GLY A 98 -4.31 18.02 8.44
C GLY A 98 -3.11 18.68 7.75
N ASN A 99 -3.37 19.30 6.60
CA ASN A 99 -2.33 19.91 5.76
C ASN A 99 -1.56 21.06 6.43
N LYS A 100 -2.19 21.84 7.31
CA LYS A 100 -1.55 22.91 8.08
C LYS A 100 -0.46 22.38 9.03
N GLN A 101 -0.53 21.10 9.39
CA GLN A 101 0.36 20.43 10.33
C GLN A 101 1.14 19.29 9.64
N ALA A 102 1.58 19.51 8.39
CA ALA A 102 2.30 18.49 7.61
C ALA A 102 3.54 17.91 8.33
N LYS A 103 4.26 18.72 9.13
CA LYS A 103 5.40 18.25 9.93
C LYS A 103 4.99 17.22 11.00
N TRP A 104 3.85 17.41 11.65
CA TRP A 104 3.32 16.47 12.63
C TRP A 104 2.93 15.14 11.98
N ASN A 105 2.31 15.18 10.79
CA ASN A 105 2.04 13.96 10.02
C ASN A 105 3.34 13.20 9.68
N ARG A 106 4.42 13.89 9.29
CA ARG A 106 5.71 13.23 8.98
C ARG A 106 6.30 12.52 10.19
N TRP A 107 6.35 13.18 11.36
CA TRP A 107 6.87 12.56 12.58
C TRP A 107 5.96 11.45 13.10
N PHE A 108 4.65 11.62 12.96
CA PHE A 108 3.70 10.59 13.34
C PHE A 108 3.79 9.35 12.43
N ALA A 109 4.10 9.53 11.13
CA ALA A 109 4.40 8.42 10.24
C ALA A 109 5.66 7.64 10.68
N VAL A 110 6.72 8.35 11.13
CA VAL A 110 7.91 7.71 11.70
C VAL A 110 7.57 6.92 12.98
N PHE A 111 6.70 7.47 13.83
CA PHE A 111 6.21 6.75 15.01
C PHE A 111 5.36 5.51 14.65
N ALA A 112 4.47 5.63 13.67
CA ALA A 112 3.68 4.51 13.16
C ALA A 112 4.57 3.43 12.50
N ASN A 113 5.75 3.81 12.01
CA ASN A 113 6.72 2.90 11.41
C ASN A 113 7.41 1.99 12.43
N LEU A 114 7.49 2.37 13.71
CA LEU A 114 8.35 1.65 14.67
C LEU A 114 8.12 0.13 14.70
N PRO A 115 6.87 -0.38 14.71
CA PRO A 115 6.61 -1.83 14.69
C PRO A 115 6.97 -2.54 13.38
N ILE A 116 7.21 -1.83 12.28
CA ILE A 116 7.53 -2.43 10.99
C ILE A 116 8.93 -3.08 11.01
N GLY A 117 9.85 -2.57 11.85
CA GLY A 117 11.22 -3.09 11.99
C GLY A 117 12.18 -2.67 10.86
N LEU A 118 11.72 -1.83 9.91
CA LEU A 118 12.51 -1.33 8.78
C LEU A 118 12.09 0.11 8.45
N PRO A 119 13.03 1.04 8.15
CA PRO A 119 12.67 2.43 7.91
C PRO A 119 12.07 2.62 6.52
N TYR A 120 10.76 2.84 6.47
CA TYR A 120 9.99 2.83 5.23
C TYR A 120 9.15 4.10 5.02
N SER A 121 8.57 4.67 6.08
CA SER A 121 7.49 5.67 6.02
C SER A 121 7.87 6.93 5.24
N ALA A 122 9.10 7.41 5.40
CA ALA A 122 9.57 8.62 4.72
C ALA A 122 9.76 8.38 3.21
N SER A 123 10.38 7.26 2.82
CA SER A 123 10.54 6.86 1.43
C SER A 123 9.21 6.54 0.78
N PHE A 124 8.33 5.83 1.49
CA PHE A 124 6.99 5.51 1.03
C PHE A 124 6.23 6.77 0.60
N LYS A 125 6.12 7.78 1.46
CA LYS A 125 5.44 9.04 1.14
C LYS A 125 6.01 9.67 -0.15
N LYS A 126 7.33 9.66 -0.32
CA LYS A 126 8.01 10.24 -1.50
C LYS A 126 7.62 9.55 -2.81
N TYR A 127 7.45 8.24 -2.80
CA TYR A 127 7.08 7.47 -4.01
C TYR A 127 5.57 7.36 -4.19
N HIS A 128 4.82 7.23 -3.10
CA HIS A 128 3.36 7.13 -3.10
C HIS A 128 2.67 8.38 -3.65
N ILE A 129 3.20 9.58 -3.35
CA ILE A 129 2.66 10.82 -3.94
C ILE A 129 2.88 10.87 -5.46
N ASP A 130 3.99 10.31 -5.96
CA ASP A 130 4.23 10.20 -7.40
C ASP A 130 3.31 9.18 -8.04
N HIS A 131 3.04 8.06 -7.38
CA HIS A 131 2.06 7.08 -7.82
C HIS A 131 0.66 7.70 -8.03
N HIS A 132 0.16 8.51 -7.08
CA HIS A 132 -1.11 9.22 -7.28
C HIS A 132 -1.05 10.28 -8.39
N ARG A 133 0.11 10.91 -8.60
CA ARG A 133 0.27 12.00 -9.57
C ARG A 133 0.45 11.47 -10.99
N TYR A 134 1.22 10.42 -11.15
CA TYR A 134 1.69 9.82 -12.39
C TYR A 134 1.26 8.36 -12.46
N LEU A 135 0.04 8.02 -12.02
CA LEU A 135 -0.47 6.65 -12.03
C LEU A 135 -0.21 6.01 -13.39
N GLY A 136 0.39 4.81 -13.42
CA GLY A 136 0.71 4.14 -14.68
C GLY A 136 1.87 4.77 -15.47
N GLY A 137 2.49 5.84 -14.99
CA GLY A 137 3.52 6.58 -15.69
C GLY A 137 4.81 5.79 -15.81
N ASP A 138 5.26 5.54 -17.04
CA ASP A 138 6.48 4.75 -17.27
C ASP A 138 7.69 5.41 -16.60
N SER A 139 8.45 4.60 -15.85
CA SER A 139 9.60 5.02 -15.02
C SER A 139 9.31 6.07 -13.93
N LEU A 140 8.06 6.55 -13.78
CA LEU A 140 7.66 7.50 -12.75
C LEU A 140 6.92 6.81 -11.61
N ASP A 141 6.00 5.91 -11.97
CA ASP A 141 5.25 5.07 -11.05
C ASP A 141 5.99 3.77 -10.76
N VAL A 142 6.74 3.77 -9.67
CA VAL A 142 7.56 2.63 -9.22
C VAL A 142 6.73 1.47 -8.64
N ASP A 143 5.42 1.63 -8.53
CA ASP A 143 4.50 0.56 -8.13
C ASP A 143 4.34 -0.50 -9.23
N ILE A 144 4.57 -0.11 -10.49
CA ILE A 144 4.47 -1.01 -11.66
C ILE A 144 5.66 -1.99 -11.65
N PRO A 145 5.44 -3.30 -11.84
CA PRO A 145 6.51 -4.28 -12.02
C PRO A 145 7.42 -3.95 -13.20
N THR A 146 8.63 -4.49 -13.16
CA THR A 146 9.57 -4.41 -14.30
C THR A 146 9.23 -5.42 -15.40
N ASP A 147 9.81 -5.22 -16.59
CA ASP A 147 9.75 -6.22 -17.67
C ASP A 147 10.32 -7.57 -17.24
N PHE A 148 11.39 -7.58 -16.44
CA PHE A 148 11.93 -8.82 -15.88
C PHE A 148 10.90 -9.54 -15.01
N GLU A 149 10.20 -8.81 -14.14
CA GLU A 149 9.16 -9.39 -13.29
C GLU A 149 8.02 -9.98 -14.13
N GLY A 150 7.53 -9.23 -15.13
CA GLY A 150 6.51 -9.69 -16.07
C GLY A 150 6.90 -10.96 -16.82
N TRP A 151 8.09 -10.96 -17.41
CA TRP A 151 8.61 -12.09 -18.18
C TRP A 151 8.91 -13.32 -17.32
N PHE A 152 9.53 -13.14 -16.15
CA PHE A 152 10.00 -14.25 -15.33
C PHE A 152 8.85 -14.90 -14.55
N PHE A 153 8.00 -14.11 -13.89
CA PHE A 153 6.93 -14.59 -13.01
C PHE A 153 5.64 -14.87 -13.77
N CYS A 154 5.76 -15.66 -14.84
CA CYS A 154 4.67 -15.93 -15.80
C CYS A 154 4.03 -17.32 -15.65
N THR A 155 4.25 -18.06 -14.56
CA THR A 155 3.62 -19.37 -14.31
C THR A 155 3.09 -19.44 -12.88
N PRO A 156 2.09 -20.27 -12.54
CA PRO A 156 1.48 -20.28 -11.20
C PRO A 156 2.50 -20.39 -10.05
N LEU A 157 3.45 -21.33 -10.14
CA LEU A 157 4.48 -21.49 -9.11
C LEU A 157 5.35 -20.23 -8.97
N ARG A 158 5.73 -19.61 -10.10
CA ARG A 158 6.52 -18.38 -10.07
C ARG A 158 5.68 -17.21 -9.57
N LYS A 159 4.39 -17.12 -9.90
CA LYS A 159 3.48 -16.10 -9.37
C LYS A 159 3.34 -16.21 -7.84
N VAL A 160 3.28 -17.43 -7.30
CA VAL A 160 3.34 -17.64 -5.83
C VAL A 160 4.67 -17.12 -5.25
N LEU A 161 5.80 -17.43 -5.90
CA LEU A 161 7.09 -16.91 -5.47
C LEU A 161 7.14 -15.37 -5.54
N TRP A 162 6.54 -14.77 -6.57
CA TRP A 162 6.43 -13.33 -6.71
C TRP A 162 5.65 -12.71 -5.55
N LEU A 163 4.52 -13.31 -5.15
CA LEU A 163 3.74 -12.88 -3.98
C LEU A 163 4.57 -12.92 -2.69
N ILE A 164 5.39 -13.96 -2.50
CA ILE A 164 6.27 -14.08 -1.32
C ILE A 164 7.36 -12.99 -1.35
N LEU A 165 7.91 -12.68 -2.52
CA LEU A 165 8.97 -11.69 -2.72
C LEU A 165 8.45 -10.26 -2.88
N GLN A 166 7.14 -10.06 -2.91
CA GLN A 166 6.51 -8.76 -3.12
C GLN A 166 7.06 -7.65 -2.19
N PRO A 167 7.31 -7.87 -0.89
CA PRO A 167 7.85 -6.84 0.00
C PRO A 167 9.25 -6.39 -0.41
N VAL A 168 10.03 -7.32 -0.98
CA VAL A 168 11.38 -7.05 -1.51
C VAL A 168 11.26 -6.19 -2.77
N PHE A 169 10.35 -6.53 -3.68
CA PHE A 169 10.13 -5.73 -4.89
C PHE A 169 9.64 -4.33 -4.56
N TYR A 170 8.66 -4.17 -3.67
CA TYR A 170 8.18 -2.86 -3.25
C TYR A 170 9.25 -2.00 -2.60
N SER A 171 10.19 -2.61 -1.87
CA SER A 171 11.27 -1.90 -1.19
C SER A 171 12.42 -1.52 -2.14
N LEU A 172 12.78 -2.41 -3.07
CA LEU A 172 13.98 -2.25 -3.90
C LEU A 172 13.70 -1.70 -5.30
N ARG A 173 12.53 -1.97 -5.89
CA ARG A 173 12.15 -1.45 -7.22
C ARG A 173 12.31 0.05 -7.36
N PRO A 174 11.87 0.87 -6.38
CA PRO A 174 12.04 2.31 -6.46
C PRO A 174 13.50 2.77 -6.58
N LEU A 175 14.45 2.00 -6.04
CA LEU A 175 15.87 2.37 -6.00
C LEU A 175 16.59 2.22 -7.34
N TYR A 176 16.02 1.48 -8.29
CA TYR A 176 16.62 1.31 -9.62
C TYR A 176 15.71 1.75 -10.76
N VAL A 177 14.37 1.75 -10.60
CA VAL A 177 13.44 2.27 -11.61
C VAL A 177 13.42 3.80 -11.62
N ASN A 178 13.34 4.42 -10.44
CA ASN A 178 13.31 5.87 -10.30
C ASN A 178 14.08 6.31 -9.04
N PRO A 179 15.42 6.15 -9.02
CA PRO A 179 16.22 6.55 -7.88
C PRO A 179 16.08 8.04 -7.61
N LYS A 180 15.62 8.38 -6.40
CA LYS A 180 15.49 9.76 -5.94
C LYS A 180 16.54 10.06 -4.88
N ALA A 181 16.96 11.32 -4.82
CA ALA A 181 17.84 11.79 -3.76
C ALA A 181 17.29 11.43 -2.37
N ILE A 182 18.19 11.01 -1.48
CA ILE A 182 17.89 10.72 -0.08
C ILE A 182 17.59 12.03 0.64
N THR A 183 16.45 12.08 1.32
CA THR A 183 16.01 13.25 2.07
C THR A 183 16.44 13.19 3.54
N GLN A 184 16.49 14.35 4.20
CA GLN A 184 16.76 14.43 5.64
C GLN A 184 15.76 13.59 6.47
N MET A 185 14.49 13.54 6.06
CA MET A 185 13.50 12.73 6.79
C MET A 185 13.71 11.22 6.63
N GLU A 186 14.26 10.76 5.50
CA GLU A 186 14.61 9.34 5.34
C GLU A 186 15.77 8.96 6.26
N ILE A 187 16.79 9.83 6.37
CA ILE A 187 17.89 9.65 7.31
C ILE A 187 17.37 9.62 8.76
N LEU A 188 16.50 10.57 9.13
CA LEU A 188 15.91 10.62 10.47
C LEU A 188 15.02 9.40 10.75
N ASN A 189 14.23 8.94 9.78
CA ASN A 189 13.42 7.73 9.92
C ASN A 189 14.32 6.51 10.17
N ALA A 190 15.42 6.37 9.43
CA ALA A 190 16.39 5.29 9.61
C ALA A 190 17.05 5.33 10.99
N LEU A 191 17.54 6.48 11.43
CA LEU A 191 18.16 6.64 12.75
C LEU A 191 17.18 6.28 13.87
N VAL A 192 15.94 6.76 13.82
CA VAL A 192 14.92 6.45 14.83
C VAL A 192 14.56 4.97 14.81
N GLN A 193 14.33 4.39 13.63
CA GLN A 193 13.96 2.98 13.51
C GLN A 193 15.05 2.06 14.08
N PHE A 194 16.31 2.22 13.63
CA PHE A 194 17.40 1.38 14.10
C PHE A 194 17.72 1.59 15.58
N SER A 195 17.52 2.81 16.11
CA SER A 195 17.63 3.05 17.55
C SER A 195 16.58 2.27 18.35
N ILE A 196 15.32 2.24 17.87
CA ILE A 196 14.25 1.49 18.52
C ILE A 196 14.47 -0.02 18.39
N ASP A 197 14.89 -0.51 17.23
CA ASP A 197 15.22 -1.93 17.03
C ASP A 197 16.36 -2.37 17.97
N LEU A 198 17.39 -1.51 18.14
CA LEU A 198 18.49 -1.75 19.07
C LEU A 198 18.03 -1.74 20.53
N ILE A 199 17.12 -0.82 20.91
CA ILE A 199 16.54 -0.79 22.26
C ILE A 199 15.74 -2.09 22.52
N ILE A 200 14.91 -2.52 21.58
CA ILE A 200 14.16 -3.77 21.68
C ILE A 200 15.12 -4.96 21.81
N TYR A 201 16.16 -5.01 20.99
CA TYR A 201 17.20 -6.04 21.06
C TYR A 201 17.90 -6.07 22.42
N TYR A 202 18.30 -4.91 22.93
CA TYR A 202 19.00 -4.81 24.21
C TYR A 202 18.10 -5.24 25.39
N LEU A 203 16.83 -4.87 25.37
CA LEU A 203 15.90 -5.16 26.46
C LEU A 203 15.37 -6.61 26.43
N TRP A 204 15.08 -7.15 25.26
CA TRP A 204 14.34 -8.41 25.11
C TRP A 204 14.98 -9.43 24.16
N GLY A 205 16.17 -9.14 23.64
CA GLY A 205 16.94 -10.04 22.77
C GLY A 205 16.50 -10.03 21.30
N LEU A 206 17.01 -10.99 20.53
CA LEU A 206 16.81 -11.05 19.08
C LEU A 206 15.38 -11.42 18.65
N LYS A 207 14.68 -12.26 19.43
CA LYS A 207 13.39 -12.84 19.02
C LYS A 207 12.32 -11.78 18.73
N PRO A 208 12.13 -10.72 19.54
CA PRO A 208 11.15 -9.67 19.24
C PRO A 208 11.49 -8.86 17.98
N VAL A 209 12.77 -8.61 17.71
CA VAL A 209 13.20 -7.93 16.46
C VAL A 209 12.84 -8.80 15.25
N ILE A 210 13.12 -10.10 15.32
CA ILE A 210 12.73 -11.05 14.27
C ILE A 210 11.21 -11.14 14.15
N TYR A 211 10.46 -11.11 15.25
CA TYR A 211 8.99 -11.09 15.23
C TYR A 211 8.45 -9.91 14.40
N LEU A 212 8.97 -8.69 14.60
CA LEU A 212 8.54 -7.51 13.85
C LEU A 212 8.88 -7.63 12.35
N ILE A 213 10.14 -7.93 12.02
CA ILE A 213 10.61 -8.03 10.64
C ILE A 213 9.92 -9.19 9.90
N ALA A 214 9.82 -10.36 10.54
CA ALA A 214 9.13 -11.51 9.96
C ALA A 214 7.65 -11.22 9.74
N GLY A 215 6.99 -10.56 10.69
CA GLY A 215 5.58 -10.18 10.53
C GLY A 215 5.37 -9.26 9.33
N THR A 216 6.24 -8.27 9.15
CA THR A 216 6.24 -7.38 7.98
C THR A 216 6.42 -8.17 6.68
N ILE A 217 7.45 -9.00 6.57
CA ILE A 217 7.72 -9.76 5.33
C ILE A 217 6.57 -10.74 5.02
N LEU A 218 6.09 -11.46 6.02
CA LEU A 218 5.05 -12.47 5.84
C LEU A 218 3.71 -11.86 5.44
N CYS A 219 3.31 -10.77 6.11
CA CYS A 219 1.99 -10.18 5.86
C CYS A 219 1.96 -9.21 4.69
N LEU A 220 3.07 -8.56 4.31
CA LEU A 220 3.15 -7.83 3.05
C LEU A 220 3.31 -8.79 1.86
N GLY A 221 3.89 -9.98 2.08
CA GLY A 221 4.07 -11.02 1.07
C GLY A 221 2.82 -11.88 0.86
N PHE A 222 2.88 -13.17 1.20
CA PHE A 222 1.77 -14.10 0.96
C PHE A 222 0.79 -14.15 2.15
N HIS A 223 -0.19 -13.24 2.16
CA HIS A 223 -1.19 -13.12 3.22
C HIS A 223 -2.51 -12.57 2.69
N PRO A 224 -3.69 -12.95 3.22
CA PRO A 224 -4.99 -12.45 2.73
C PRO A 224 -5.09 -10.92 2.59
N ILE A 225 -4.49 -10.16 3.51
CA ILE A 225 -4.50 -8.69 3.49
C ILE A 225 -3.72 -8.15 2.29
N SER A 226 -2.59 -8.76 1.91
CA SER A 226 -1.73 -8.27 0.81
C SER A 226 -2.35 -8.40 -0.58
N GLY A 227 -3.51 -9.03 -0.71
CA GLY A 227 -4.25 -9.03 -1.97
C GLY A 227 -4.60 -7.63 -2.46
N HIS A 228 -4.62 -6.62 -1.58
CA HIS A 228 -4.83 -5.23 -1.99
C HIS A 228 -3.77 -4.73 -2.99
N PHE A 229 -2.50 -5.11 -2.83
CA PHE A 229 -1.42 -4.72 -3.74
C PHE A 229 -1.63 -5.16 -5.20
N ILE A 230 -2.43 -6.21 -5.40
CA ILE A 230 -2.83 -6.64 -6.74
C ILE A 230 -4.20 -6.06 -7.09
N ALA A 231 -5.16 -6.14 -6.18
CA ALA A 231 -6.54 -5.68 -6.38
C ALA A 231 -6.59 -4.25 -6.89
N GLU A 232 -5.76 -3.38 -6.34
CA GLU A 232 -5.86 -1.93 -6.52
C GLU A 232 -5.60 -1.48 -7.96
N HIS A 233 -4.56 -2.01 -8.62
CA HIS A 233 -4.09 -1.49 -9.92
C HIS A 233 -3.82 -2.52 -11.01
N TYR A 234 -4.08 -3.81 -10.75
CA TYR A 234 -3.96 -4.82 -11.80
C TYR A 234 -5.22 -4.89 -12.64
N MET A 235 -5.05 -4.98 -13.95
CA MET A 235 -6.13 -5.01 -14.93
C MET A 235 -6.79 -6.38 -14.97
N PHE A 236 -7.72 -6.64 -14.04
CA PHE A 236 -8.60 -7.83 -14.04
C PHE A 236 -9.61 -7.83 -15.18
N LEU A 237 -10.02 -6.64 -15.62
CA LEU A 237 -10.88 -6.40 -16.77
C LEU A 237 -10.21 -5.37 -17.67
N LYS A 238 -10.11 -5.68 -18.97
CA LYS A 238 -9.49 -4.78 -19.95
C LYS A 238 -10.17 -3.41 -19.92
N GLY A 239 -9.36 -2.35 -19.87
CA GLY A 239 -9.84 -0.96 -19.83
C GLY A 239 -10.04 -0.37 -18.43
N TYR A 240 -9.86 -1.17 -17.37
CA TYR A 240 -9.93 -0.70 -15.99
C TYR A 240 -8.60 -0.89 -15.27
N GLU A 241 -8.03 0.20 -14.78
CA GLU A 241 -6.69 0.27 -14.16
C GLU A 241 -6.70 0.51 -12.65
N THR A 242 -7.88 0.74 -12.07
CA THR A 242 -8.06 0.94 -10.63
C THR A 242 -9.34 0.24 -10.20
N TYR A 243 -9.30 -0.50 -9.09
CA TYR A 243 -10.46 -1.20 -8.55
C TYR A 243 -10.61 -0.91 -7.07
N SER A 244 -11.86 -0.75 -6.64
CA SER A 244 -12.20 -0.77 -5.22
C SER A 244 -12.44 -2.20 -4.74
N TYR A 245 -12.32 -2.40 -3.44
CA TYR A 245 -12.66 -3.58 -2.66
C TYR A 245 -13.65 -3.18 -1.57
N TYR A 246 -14.82 -3.81 -1.55
CA TYR A 246 -15.89 -3.53 -0.58
C TYR A 246 -16.14 -4.71 0.36
N GLY A 247 -15.08 -5.34 0.87
CA GLY A 247 -15.18 -6.46 1.79
C GLY A 247 -14.73 -6.16 3.22
N PRO A 248 -14.76 -7.18 4.11
CA PRO A 248 -14.57 -7.00 5.55
C PRO A 248 -13.16 -6.62 5.97
N LEU A 249 -12.13 -6.83 5.13
CA LEU A 249 -10.76 -6.48 5.51
C LEU A 249 -10.57 -4.96 5.65
N ASN A 250 -11.46 -4.14 5.07
CA ASN A 250 -11.48 -2.68 5.27
C ASN A 250 -11.52 -2.25 6.74
N TRP A 251 -12.13 -3.03 7.63
CA TRP A 251 -12.15 -2.78 9.07
C TRP A 251 -10.76 -2.82 9.71
N LEU A 252 -9.85 -3.62 9.14
CA LEU A 252 -8.46 -3.74 9.57
C LEU A 252 -7.52 -2.84 8.79
N THR A 253 -7.97 -2.27 7.67
CA THR A 253 -7.12 -1.58 6.69
C THR A 253 -7.57 -0.15 6.42
N PHE A 254 -8.23 0.49 7.39
CA PHE A 254 -8.63 1.90 7.32
C PHE A 254 -9.43 2.24 6.05
N ASN A 255 -10.28 1.32 5.58
CA ASN A 255 -11.04 1.47 4.34
C ASN A 255 -10.19 1.74 3.08
N VAL A 256 -8.91 1.33 3.03
CA VAL A 256 -8.08 1.49 1.83
C VAL A 256 -8.71 0.84 0.58
N GLY A 257 -9.54 -0.18 0.77
CA GLY A 257 -10.28 -0.82 -0.32
C GLY A 257 -11.23 0.13 -1.04
N TYR A 258 -11.63 1.27 -0.49
CA TYR A 258 -12.31 2.33 -1.26
C TYR A 258 -11.30 3.07 -2.16
N HIS A 259 -10.59 2.32 -2.99
CA HIS A 259 -9.37 2.75 -3.64
C HIS A 259 -9.62 3.68 -4.82
N MET A 260 -10.68 3.46 -5.59
CA MET A 260 -11.10 4.40 -6.62
C MET A 260 -11.49 5.76 -6.01
N GLU A 261 -12.27 5.72 -4.93
CA GLU A 261 -12.67 6.91 -4.18
C GLU A 261 -11.45 7.62 -3.59
N HIS A 262 -10.48 6.87 -3.07
CA HIS A 262 -9.21 7.38 -2.57
C HIS A 262 -8.38 8.07 -3.65
N HIS A 263 -8.17 7.44 -4.81
CA HIS A 263 -7.45 8.07 -5.90
C HIS A 263 -8.18 9.30 -6.45
N ASP A 264 -9.51 9.29 -6.45
CA ASP A 264 -10.31 10.46 -6.79
C ASP A 264 -10.19 11.56 -5.72
N PHE A 265 -10.02 11.22 -4.45
CA PHE A 265 -9.99 12.20 -3.36
C PHE A 265 -8.97 11.85 -2.26
N PRO A 266 -7.66 11.92 -2.55
CA PRO A 266 -6.63 11.42 -1.63
C PRO A 266 -6.50 12.27 -0.36
N SER A 267 -7.13 13.45 -0.31
CA SER A 267 -7.20 14.30 0.89
C SER A 267 -8.37 13.98 1.82
N ILE A 268 -9.21 13.00 1.48
CA ILE A 268 -10.30 12.52 2.33
C ILE A 268 -9.79 11.30 3.09
N PRO A 269 -9.85 11.28 4.43
CA PRO A 269 -9.38 10.13 5.21
C PRO A 269 -10.22 8.89 4.92
N GLY A 270 -9.59 7.72 5.09
CA GLY A 270 -10.22 6.43 4.84
C GLY A 270 -11.57 6.23 5.53
N CYS A 271 -11.73 6.73 6.76
CA CYS A 271 -12.99 6.65 7.51
C CYS A 271 -14.19 7.36 6.84
N ARG A 272 -13.94 8.28 5.90
CA ARG A 272 -14.96 9.05 5.17
C ARG A 272 -15.13 8.63 3.71
N LEU A 273 -14.26 7.78 3.15
CA LEU A 273 -14.39 7.28 1.78
C LEU A 273 -15.73 6.56 1.50
N PRO A 274 -16.34 5.80 2.44
CA PRO A 274 -17.69 5.27 2.23
C PRO A 274 -18.74 6.35 1.94
N MET A 275 -18.57 7.56 2.49
CA MET A 275 -19.46 8.68 2.23
C MET A 275 -19.26 9.27 0.83
N VAL A 276 -18.03 9.26 0.31
CA VAL A 276 -17.74 9.66 -1.08
C VAL A 276 -18.52 8.76 -2.03
N LYS A 277 -18.41 7.44 -1.86
CA LYS A 277 -19.17 6.46 -2.65
C LYS A 277 -20.67 6.72 -2.55
N LYS A 278 -21.19 6.99 -1.35
CA LYS A 278 -22.62 7.23 -1.14
C LYS A 278 -23.12 8.49 -1.84
N ILE A 279 -22.36 9.60 -1.81
CA ILE A 279 -22.76 10.88 -2.40
C ILE A 279 -22.68 10.81 -3.94
N ALA A 280 -21.62 10.22 -4.48
CA ALA A 280 -21.36 10.15 -5.92
C ALA A 280 -21.56 8.73 -6.46
N ALA A 281 -22.60 8.03 -6.01
CA ALA A 281 -22.82 6.60 -6.25
C ALA A 281 -22.84 6.25 -7.76
N GLU A 282 -23.41 7.11 -8.60
CA GLU A 282 -23.48 6.85 -10.05
C GLU A 282 -22.09 6.77 -10.73
N TYR A 283 -21.06 7.34 -10.11
CA TYR A 283 -19.69 7.27 -10.61
C TYR A 283 -18.97 5.98 -10.23
N TYR A 284 -19.46 5.24 -9.21
CA TYR A 284 -18.77 4.09 -8.63
C TYR A 284 -19.53 2.78 -8.75
N ASP A 285 -20.87 2.80 -8.74
CA ASP A 285 -21.68 1.57 -8.63
C ASP A 285 -21.63 0.68 -9.88
N ASN A 286 -21.32 1.27 -11.04
CA ASN A 286 -21.17 0.54 -12.30
C ASN A 286 -19.71 0.14 -12.60
N LEU A 287 -18.76 0.48 -11.72
CA LEU A 287 -17.35 0.14 -11.90
C LEU A 287 -17.06 -1.27 -11.34
N PRO A 288 -16.14 -2.02 -11.99
CA PRO A 288 -15.73 -3.31 -11.47
C PRO A 288 -15.04 -3.12 -10.11
N HIS A 289 -15.32 -4.04 -9.20
CA HIS A 289 -14.77 -4.02 -7.85
C HIS A 289 -14.60 -5.44 -7.33
N HIS A 290 -13.76 -5.59 -6.30
CA HIS A 290 -13.51 -6.84 -5.63
C HIS A 290 -14.33 -6.99 -4.35
N GLN A 291 -14.65 -8.23 -4.01
CA GLN A 291 -15.34 -8.59 -2.75
C GLN A 291 -14.44 -9.45 -1.83
N SER A 292 -13.34 -10.00 -2.36
CA SER A 292 -12.41 -10.84 -1.61
C SER A 292 -10.98 -10.69 -2.12
N TRP A 293 -10.07 -10.20 -1.27
CA TRP A 293 -8.63 -10.17 -1.59
C TRP A 293 -8.00 -11.57 -1.63
N ILE A 294 -8.55 -12.55 -0.92
CA ILE A 294 -8.13 -13.95 -1.08
C ILE A 294 -8.42 -14.42 -2.50
N ARG A 295 -9.60 -14.07 -3.04
CA ARG A 295 -9.96 -14.40 -4.42
C ARG A 295 -9.06 -13.69 -5.42
N VAL A 296 -8.71 -12.43 -5.19
CA VAL A 296 -7.73 -11.68 -6.00
C VAL A 296 -6.38 -12.41 -6.05
N LEU A 297 -5.85 -12.85 -4.91
CA LEU A 297 -4.59 -13.61 -4.86
C LEU A 297 -4.70 -14.95 -5.59
N TRP A 298 -5.83 -15.65 -5.43
CA TRP A 298 -6.09 -16.91 -6.14
C TRP A 298 -6.12 -16.70 -7.66
N ASP A 299 -6.92 -15.76 -8.13
CA ASP A 299 -7.06 -15.47 -9.56
C ASP A 299 -5.72 -15.00 -10.13
N PHE A 300 -4.99 -14.13 -9.43
CA PHE A 300 -3.64 -13.74 -9.85
C PHE A 300 -2.72 -14.93 -10.07
N VAL A 301 -2.75 -15.95 -9.23
CA VAL A 301 -1.90 -17.14 -9.37
C VAL A 301 -2.38 -18.09 -10.47
N PHE A 302 -3.69 -18.34 -10.56
CA PHE A 302 -4.21 -19.45 -11.35
C PHE A 302 -4.86 -19.04 -12.68
N ASP A 303 -5.27 -17.79 -12.85
CA ASP A 303 -5.72 -17.24 -14.12
C ASP A 303 -4.51 -16.94 -15.01
N ASP A 304 -4.50 -17.46 -16.24
CA ASP A 304 -3.41 -17.26 -17.20
C ASP A 304 -3.51 -15.92 -17.95
N THR A 305 -4.59 -15.16 -17.77
CA THR A 305 -4.70 -13.77 -18.24
C THR A 305 -4.09 -12.76 -17.26
N LEU A 306 -3.78 -13.20 -16.03
CA LEU A 306 -3.23 -12.37 -14.96
C LEU A 306 -1.77 -12.66 -14.66
N GLY A 307 -0.96 -11.60 -14.54
CA GLY A 307 0.43 -11.64 -14.12
C GLY A 307 1.00 -10.24 -13.90
N PRO A 308 2.31 -10.10 -13.68
CA PRO A 308 2.93 -8.79 -13.43
C PRO A 308 2.76 -7.79 -14.60
N TYR A 309 2.58 -8.28 -15.83
CA TYR A 309 2.25 -7.46 -17.00
C TYR A 309 0.81 -6.94 -17.04
N SER A 310 -0.09 -7.43 -16.17
CA SER A 310 -1.50 -6.99 -16.12
C SER A 310 -1.63 -5.61 -15.46
N ARG A 311 -0.85 -4.63 -15.92
CA ARG A 311 -0.80 -3.24 -15.47
C ARG A 311 -0.90 -2.32 -16.69
N VAL A 312 -1.43 -1.13 -16.48
CA VAL A 312 -1.44 -0.07 -17.48
C VAL A 312 -0.14 0.73 -17.39
N LYS A 313 0.46 1.02 -18.55
CA LYS A 313 1.56 1.97 -18.70
C LYS A 313 1.16 3.14 -19.59
N ARG A 314 1.70 4.32 -19.31
CA ARG A 314 1.49 5.54 -20.11
C ARG A 314 2.71 6.44 -20.09
N LEU A 315 2.83 7.26 -21.14
CA LEU A 315 3.81 8.34 -21.19
C LEU A 315 3.19 9.59 -20.53
N CYS A 316 3.77 10.02 -19.41
CA CYS A 316 3.35 11.25 -18.74
C CYS A 316 4.13 12.45 -19.26
N LYS A 317 3.43 13.55 -19.58
CA LYS A 317 4.09 14.82 -19.92
C LYS A 317 4.67 15.46 -18.66
N LEU A 318 5.98 15.67 -18.63
CA LEU A 318 6.63 16.38 -17.53
C LEU A 318 6.54 17.90 -17.76
N ALA A 319 6.35 18.65 -16.68
CA ALA A 319 6.18 20.12 -16.72
C ALA A 319 7.38 20.91 -17.29
N LYS A 320 8.49 20.25 -17.65
CA LYS A 320 9.65 20.86 -18.31
C LYS A 320 9.57 20.82 -19.85
N GLU A 321 8.56 20.14 -20.40
CA GLU A 321 8.38 19.92 -21.85
C GLU A 321 7.13 20.65 -22.39
N SER A 322 6.56 21.58 -21.62
CA SER A 322 5.38 22.40 -21.99
C SER A 322 5.73 23.86 -22.24
#